data_AF-A0A7J8IJM5-F1
#
_entry.id   AF-A0A7J8IJM5-F1
#
_cell.length_a   1.000
_cell.length_b   1.000
_cell.length_c   1.000
_cell.angle_alpha   90.00
_cell.angle_beta   90.00
_cell.angle_gamma   90.00
#
_symmetry.space_group_name_H-M   'P 1'
#
loop_
_entity.id
_entity.type
_entity.pdbx_description
1 polymer ?
#
loop_
_entity_poly.entity_id
_entity_poly.type
_entity_poly.pdbx_seq_one_letter_code
_entity_poly.pdbx_strand_id
1 'polypeptide(L)'
;MKYGYAPSDMPVKAKRSTYNYSLPITVKKTPSQLVSMHDLKQGLGPPGTAGTRKSASNKYKLKDSIYIFREGALPPYRQMFYQLCDLNVDELQKIIHRNDGAEESCTERDGWCLPKTSDDLRDAMSLMIRQTIRSKRPALFSSPAKADGGKEQLTYESGEDGEDEEEDFKPSDGSENEMETEILDYV
;
A
#
# COMPACT_ATOMS: atom_id res chain seq x y z
N MET A 1 -49.29 -1.49 -6.84
CA MET A 1 -49.29 -0.83 -5.52
C MET A 1 -47.86 -0.49 -5.12
N LYS A 2 -47.53 0.80 -4.92
CA LYS A 2 -46.30 1.19 -4.21
C LYS A 2 -46.60 1.14 -2.72
N TYR A 3 -45.86 0.33 -1.97
CA TYR A 3 -45.91 0.34 -0.51
C TYR A 3 -44.93 1.39 0.01
N GLY A 4 -45.42 2.33 0.81
CA GLY A 4 -44.62 3.34 1.48
C GLY A 4 -45.51 4.44 2.07
N TYR A 5 -45.27 4.80 3.33
CA TYR A 5 -45.92 5.94 3.97
C TYR A 5 -45.44 7.23 3.30
N ALA A 6 -46.36 8.13 2.96
CA ALA A 6 -46.00 9.48 2.55
C ALA A 6 -45.24 10.17 3.70
N PRO A 7 -44.34 11.13 3.44
CA PRO A 7 -43.60 11.83 4.49
C PRO A 7 -44.46 12.46 5.59
N SER A 8 -45.74 12.73 5.28
CA SER A 8 -46.77 13.23 6.21
C SER A 8 -47.45 12.15 7.06
N ASP A 9 -47.41 10.88 6.64
CA ASP A 9 -48.13 9.75 7.27
C ASP A 9 -47.22 8.87 8.14
N MET A 10 -46.02 9.34 8.47
CA MET A 10 -45.10 8.58 9.31
C MET A 10 -45.55 8.69 10.79
N PRO A 11 -45.92 7.57 11.45
CA PRO A 11 -46.54 7.59 12.78
C PRO A 11 -45.60 8.04 13.90
N VAL A 12 -44.28 8.07 13.65
CA VAL A 12 -43.27 8.56 14.57
C VAL A 12 -42.37 9.55 13.84
N LYS A 13 -42.33 10.80 14.31
CA LYS A 13 -41.39 11.80 13.79
C LYS A 13 -39.96 11.44 14.22
N ALA A 14 -39.01 11.51 13.30
CA ALA A 14 -37.61 11.29 13.62
C ALA A 14 -37.15 12.33 14.66
N LYS A 15 -36.55 11.88 15.77
CA LYS A 15 -36.01 12.75 16.84
C LYS A 15 -34.89 13.66 16.36
N ARG A 16 -34.23 13.29 15.25
CA ARG A 16 -33.23 14.08 14.53
C ARG A 16 -33.63 14.11 13.06
N SER A 17 -34.21 15.22 12.61
CA SER A 17 -34.47 15.45 11.19
C SER A 17 -33.13 15.62 10.45
N THR A 18 -33.03 15.10 9.23
CA THR A 18 -31.88 15.30 8.32
C THR A 18 -31.55 16.78 8.08
N TYR A 19 -32.47 17.69 8.40
CA TYR A 19 -32.27 19.14 8.35
C TYR A 19 -31.55 19.74 9.57
N ASN A 20 -31.29 18.97 10.64
CA ASN A 20 -30.59 19.47 11.84
C ASN A 20 -29.10 19.07 11.90
N TYR A 21 -28.58 18.44 10.85
CA TYR A 21 -27.16 18.21 10.70
C TYR A 21 -26.59 19.18 9.68
N SER A 22 -25.95 20.24 10.15
CA SER A 22 -25.03 21.03 9.33
C SER A 22 -23.75 20.22 9.18
N LEU A 23 -23.57 19.53 8.06
CA LEU A 23 -22.29 18.91 7.76
C LEU A 23 -21.26 20.05 7.57
N PRO A 24 -20.04 19.95 8.13
CA PRO A 24 -19.00 20.99 7.97
C PRO A 24 -18.64 21.32 6.50
N ILE A 25 -19.05 20.45 5.58
CA ILE A 25 -18.86 20.59 4.13
C ILE A 25 -19.99 21.35 3.42
N THR A 26 -21.05 21.78 4.11
CA THR A 26 -22.11 22.62 3.55
C THR A 26 -21.83 24.13 3.72
N VAL A 27 -20.56 24.53 3.71
CA VAL A 27 -20.20 25.91 3.41
C VAL A 27 -20.74 26.17 2.00
N LYS A 28 -21.65 27.14 1.86
CA LYS A 28 -22.29 27.51 0.59
C LYS A 28 -21.23 27.63 -0.50
N LYS A 29 -21.08 26.59 -1.34
CA LYS A 29 -20.21 26.66 -2.51
C LYS A 29 -20.73 27.81 -3.36
N THR A 30 -19.86 28.78 -3.63
CA THR A 30 -20.11 29.74 -4.71
C THR A 30 -20.42 28.95 -5.98
N PRO A 31 -21.37 29.41 -6.81
CA PRO A 31 -21.72 28.70 -8.03
C PRO A 31 -20.44 28.46 -8.83
N SER A 32 -20.14 27.19 -9.08
CA SER A 32 -18.99 26.79 -9.90
C SER A 32 -19.11 27.52 -11.23
N GLN A 33 -18.14 28.37 -11.56
CA GLN A 33 -18.06 28.95 -12.90
C GLN A 33 -18.11 27.79 -13.89
N LEU A 34 -19.04 27.86 -14.85
CA LEU A 34 -19.13 26.89 -15.94
C LEU A 34 -17.78 26.90 -16.66
N VAL A 35 -17.01 25.82 -16.48
CA VAL A 35 -15.79 25.61 -17.25
C VAL A 35 -16.25 25.31 -18.68
N SER A 36 -15.98 26.26 -19.58
CA SER A 36 -16.16 26.04 -21.01
C SER A 36 -15.14 24.98 -21.45
N MET A 37 -15.63 23.84 -21.92
CA MET A 37 -14.80 22.83 -22.59
C MET A 37 -14.28 23.45 -23.88
N HIS A 38 -13.06 24.00 -23.85
CA HIS A 38 -12.36 24.32 -25.09
C HIS A 38 -12.00 23.01 -25.80
N ASP A 39 -12.56 22.85 -26.99
CA ASP A 39 -12.39 21.69 -27.86
C ASP A 39 -10.90 21.36 -28.04
N LEU A 40 -10.55 20.08 -27.91
CA LEU A 40 -9.21 19.52 -28.07
C LEU A 40 -8.84 19.45 -29.56
N LYS A 41 -8.94 20.59 -30.26
CA LYS A 41 -8.49 20.75 -31.65
C LYS A 41 -7.26 21.64 -31.77
N GLN A 42 -6.74 22.16 -30.66
CA GLN A 42 -5.55 23.01 -30.66
C GLN A 42 -4.26 22.17 -30.58
N GLY A 43 -4.03 21.38 -31.62
CA GLY A 43 -2.83 20.55 -31.77
C GLY A 43 -2.41 20.24 -33.21
N LEU A 44 -3.11 20.78 -34.23
CA LEU A 44 -2.81 20.54 -35.65
C LEU A 44 -2.29 21.79 -36.38
N GLY A 45 -1.68 22.73 -35.66
CA GLY A 45 -1.02 23.90 -36.24
C GLY A 45 0.44 23.60 -36.61
N PRO A 46 1.02 24.24 -37.65
CA PRO A 46 2.41 24.04 -38.05
C PRO A 46 3.38 24.50 -36.95
N PRO A 47 4.63 24.01 -36.93
CA PRO A 47 5.58 24.22 -35.84
C PRO A 47 6.10 25.67 -35.88
N GLY A 48 5.40 26.56 -35.18
CA GLY A 48 5.75 27.96 -35.06
C GLY A 48 5.70 28.40 -33.60
N THR A 49 6.88 28.46 -32.97
CA THR A 49 7.18 29.28 -31.79
C THR A 49 6.22 29.17 -30.59
N ALA A 50 6.27 28.05 -29.87
CA ALA A 50 5.80 28.02 -28.48
C ALA A 50 6.98 28.38 -27.57
N GLY A 51 6.92 29.58 -26.98
CA GLY A 51 7.91 30.06 -26.03
C GLY A 51 8.14 29.07 -24.89
N THR A 52 9.38 29.04 -24.41
CA THR A 52 9.84 28.27 -23.25
C THR A 52 9.09 28.68 -21.98
N ARG A 53 7.85 28.23 -21.83
CA ARG A 53 7.20 28.19 -20.53
C ARG A 53 7.87 27.07 -19.77
N LYS A 54 8.80 27.43 -18.88
CA LYS A 54 9.28 26.53 -17.82
C LYS A 54 8.03 26.03 -17.11
N SER A 55 7.63 24.80 -17.40
CA SER A 55 6.56 24.11 -16.70
C SER A 55 6.93 24.17 -15.22
N ALA A 56 6.14 24.90 -14.43
CA ALA A 56 6.28 24.87 -12.99
C ALA A 56 6.21 23.39 -12.57
N SER A 57 7.32 22.84 -12.09
CA SER A 57 7.34 21.47 -11.59
C SER A 57 6.37 21.45 -10.42
N ASN A 58 5.23 20.81 -10.64
CA ASN A 58 4.20 20.66 -9.63
C ASN A 58 4.86 20.05 -8.38
N LYS A 59 4.88 20.78 -7.26
CA LYS A 59 5.56 20.35 -6.02
C LYS A 59 4.95 19.08 -5.39
N TYR A 60 3.84 18.61 -5.96
CA TYR A 60 3.09 17.41 -5.56
C TYR A 60 3.42 16.17 -6.41
N LYS A 61 4.55 16.11 -7.11
CA LYS A 61 4.95 14.85 -7.78
C LYS A 61 5.35 13.81 -6.74
N LEU A 62 4.39 12.93 -6.40
CA LEU A 62 4.65 11.69 -5.66
C LEU A 62 5.78 10.93 -6.35
N LYS A 63 6.73 10.43 -5.56
CA LYS A 63 7.83 9.62 -6.09
C LYS A 63 7.25 8.35 -6.70
N ASP A 64 7.76 7.96 -7.87
CA ASP A 64 7.31 6.75 -8.58
C ASP A 64 7.34 5.50 -7.69
N SER A 65 8.31 5.38 -6.78
CA SER A 65 8.42 4.27 -5.83
C SER A 65 7.20 4.06 -4.91
N ILE A 66 6.33 5.06 -4.81
CA ILE A 66 5.11 5.00 -3.99
C ILE A 66 4.04 4.15 -4.69
N TYR A 67 3.98 4.17 -6.02
CA TYR A 67 2.94 3.48 -6.78
C TYR A 67 3.50 2.46 -7.78
N ILE A 68 4.79 2.51 -8.11
CA ILE A 68 5.48 1.57 -8.99
C ILE A 68 6.55 0.83 -8.20
N PHE A 69 6.51 -0.51 -8.27
CA PHE A 69 7.58 -1.35 -7.75
C PHE A 69 8.62 -1.57 -8.86
N ARG A 70 9.89 -1.29 -8.57
CA ARG A 70 11.02 -1.45 -9.49
C ARG A 70 12.14 -2.22 -8.82
N GLU A 71 12.90 -2.95 -9.62
CA GLU A 71 14.07 -3.66 -9.14
C GLU A 71 15.09 -2.71 -8.50
N GLY A 72 15.68 -3.12 -7.37
CA GLY A 72 16.65 -2.33 -6.62
C GLY A 72 16.08 -1.13 -5.84
N ALA A 73 14.79 -0.81 -5.99
CA ALA A 73 14.12 0.22 -5.19
C ALA A 73 13.57 -0.40 -3.89
N LEU A 74 13.76 0.30 -2.77
CA LEU A 74 13.14 -0.09 -1.51
C LEU A 74 11.76 0.59 -1.40
N PRO A 75 10.70 -0.16 -1.05
CA PRO A 75 9.41 0.42 -0.72
C PRO A 75 9.53 1.56 0.30
N PRO A 76 8.86 2.72 0.09
CA PRO A 76 8.94 3.86 1.01
C PRO A 76 8.43 3.55 2.42
N TYR A 77 7.49 2.61 2.52
CA TYR A 77 6.87 2.17 3.77
C TYR A 77 6.96 0.65 3.90
N ARG A 78 6.86 0.14 5.13
CA ARG A 78 6.95 -1.30 5.41
C ARG A 78 5.81 -2.11 4.77
N GLN A 79 4.61 -1.54 4.75
CA GLN A 79 3.43 -2.12 4.12
C GLN A 79 3.10 -1.28 2.89
N MET A 80 3.18 -1.91 1.71
CA MET A 80 2.84 -1.30 0.44
C MET A 80 1.86 -2.19 -0.31
N PHE A 81 0.96 -1.54 -1.04
CA PHE A 81 -0.01 -2.18 -1.92
C PHE A 81 0.23 -1.64 -3.32
N TYR A 82 0.62 -2.53 -4.24
CA TYR A 82 0.86 -2.21 -5.64
C TYR A 82 -0.20 -2.91 -6.49
N GLN A 83 -0.56 -2.31 -7.62
CA GLN A 83 -1.38 -2.99 -8.62
C GLN A 83 -0.47 -3.88 -9.47
N LEU A 84 -1.00 -4.96 -10.04
CA LEU A 84 -0.21 -5.90 -10.85
C LEU A 84 0.45 -5.20 -12.08
N CYS A 85 -0.24 -4.22 -12.67
CA CYS A 85 0.29 -3.41 -13.76
C CYS A 85 1.43 -2.46 -13.37
N ASP A 86 1.62 -2.23 -12.07
CA ASP A 86 2.67 -1.34 -11.54
C ASP A 86 3.91 -2.10 -11.05
N LEU A 87 3.95 -3.43 -11.26
CA LEU A 87 5.11 -4.27 -10.95
C LEU A 87 6.08 -4.27 -12.12
N ASN A 88 6.91 -3.23 -12.25
CA ASN A 88 7.89 -3.09 -13.34
C ASN A 88 9.16 -3.93 -13.08
N VAL A 89 9.01 -5.25 -13.04
CA VAL A 89 10.09 -6.24 -12.94
C VAL A 89 9.75 -7.44 -13.80
N ASP A 90 10.63 -7.81 -14.74
CA ASP A 90 10.36 -8.84 -15.74
C ASP A 90 10.01 -10.20 -15.11
N GLU A 91 10.69 -10.58 -14.03
CA GLU A 91 10.40 -11.83 -13.32
C GLU A 91 9.01 -11.85 -12.69
N LEU A 92 8.56 -10.72 -12.13
CA LEU A 92 7.21 -10.60 -11.57
C LEU A 92 6.15 -10.59 -12.67
N GLN A 93 6.40 -9.88 -13.77
CA GLN A 93 5.51 -9.86 -14.92
C GLN A 93 5.34 -11.26 -15.52
N LYS A 94 6.41 -12.06 -15.60
CA LYS A 94 6.31 -13.47 -16.01
C LYS A 94 5.38 -14.30 -15.13
N ILE A 95 5.32 -14.02 -13.82
CA ILE A 95 4.42 -14.71 -12.90
C ILE A 95 2.97 -14.28 -13.16
N ILE A 96 2.72 -12.98 -13.35
CA ILE A 96 1.39 -12.45 -13.65
C ILE A 96 0.84 -13.04 -14.95
N HIS A 97 1.66 -13.05 -16.00
CA HIS A 97 1.26 -13.46 -17.35
C HIS A 97 1.16 -14.98 -17.58
N ARG A 98 1.29 -15.80 -16.52
CA ARG A 98 1.21 -17.27 -16.65
C ARG A 98 -0.15 -17.76 -17.15
N ASN A 99 -1.20 -16.99 -16.91
CA ASN A 99 -2.58 -17.37 -17.24
C ASN A 99 -3.14 -16.64 -18.46
N ASP A 100 -2.33 -15.82 -19.14
CA ASP A 100 -2.81 -14.94 -20.21
C ASP A 100 -3.49 -15.74 -21.33
N GLY A 101 -4.76 -15.43 -21.59
CA GLY A 101 -5.59 -16.09 -22.62
C GLY A 101 -6.17 -17.43 -22.21
N ALA A 102 -5.96 -17.89 -20.97
CA ALA A 102 -6.52 -19.11 -20.39
C ALA A 102 -7.40 -18.83 -19.16
N GLU A 103 -7.86 -17.60 -18.98
CA GLU A 103 -8.64 -17.17 -17.82
C GLU A 103 -10.08 -17.69 -17.86
N GLU A 104 -10.36 -18.80 -17.17
CA GLU A 104 -11.71 -19.39 -17.12
C GLU A 104 -12.56 -18.88 -15.94
N SER A 105 -11.94 -18.59 -14.78
CA SER A 105 -12.65 -18.19 -13.57
C SER A 105 -11.86 -17.17 -12.74
N CYS A 106 -12.58 -16.31 -12.03
CA CYS A 106 -12.01 -15.30 -11.14
C CYS A 106 -12.25 -15.70 -9.69
N THR A 107 -11.17 -15.85 -8.92
CA THR A 107 -11.20 -16.23 -7.50
C THR A 107 -11.10 -15.01 -6.58
N GLU A 108 -11.66 -15.08 -5.36
CA GLU A 108 -11.56 -13.98 -4.39
C GLU A 108 -10.11 -13.68 -3.96
N ARG A 109 -9.23 -14.69 -4.01
CA ARG A 109 -7.86 -14.60 -3.49
C ARG A 109 -6.85 -14.15 -4.54
N ASP A 110 -6.85 -14.77 -5.71
CA ASP A 110 -5.84 -14.57 -6.76
C ASP A 110 -6.44 -13.89 -8.01
N GLY A 111 -7.73 -13.57 -8.01
CA GLY A 111 -8.42 -12.95 -9.13
C GLY A 111 -8.41 -13.86 -10.36
N TRP A 112 -8.03 -13.29 -11.51
CA TRP A 112 -7.87 -13.97 -12.79
C TRP A 112 -6.52 -14.68 -12.95
N CYS A 113 -5.63 -14.56 -11.98
CA CYS A 113 -4.34 -15.25 -12.02
C CYS A 113 -4.50 -16.72 -11.57
N LEU A 114 -3.47 -17.53 -11.83
CA LEU A 114 -3.42 -18.89 -11.31
C LEU A 114 -3.41 -18.89 -9.77
N PRO A 115 -3.90 -19.96 -9.10
CA PRO A 115 -3.84 -20.08 -7.66
C PRO A 115 -2.41 -19.88 -7.11
N LYS A 116 -2.28 -19.19 -5.97
CA LYS A 116 -1.00 -18.86 -5.31
C LYS A 116 -0.14 -17.80 -6.01
N THR A 117 -0.61 -17.21 -7.11
CA THR A 117 0.12 -16.11 -7.78
C THR A 117 0.43 -14.96 -6.82
N SER A 118 -0.50 -14.61 -5.92
CA SER A 118 -0.29 -13.55 -4.94
C SER A 118 0.82 -13.87 -3.92
N ASP A 119 0.94 -15.13 -3.49
CA ASP A 119 2.00 -15.59 -2.58
C ASP A 119 3.36 -15.61 -3.28
N ASP A 120 3.42 -16.18 -4.49
CA ASP A 120 4.63 -16.22 -5.33
C ASP A 120 5.21 -14.81 -5.56
N LEU A 121 4.35 -13.84 -5.86
CA LEU A 121 4.75 -12.44 -6.03
C LEU A 121 5.30 -11.83 -4.74
N ARG A 122 4.65 -12.07 -3.59
CA ARG A 122 5.11 -11.57 -2.28
C ARG A 122 6.47 -12.14 -1.90
N ASP A 123 6.70 -13.43 -2.14
CA ASP A 123 7.96 -14.09 -1.83
C ASP A 123 9.10 -13.58 -2.72
N ALA A 124 8.84 -13.46 -4.03
CA ALA A 124 9.80 -12.90 -4.99
C ALA A 124 10.16 -11.44 -4.64
N MET A 125 9.15 -10.58 -4.38
CA MET A 125 9.38 -9.21 -3.95
C MET A 125 10.18 -9.13 -2.65
N SER A 126 9.86 -9.97 -1.67
CA SER A 126 10.57 -10.02 -0.39
C SER A 126 12.03 -10.42 -0.57
N LEU A 127 12.31 -11.37 -1.46
CA LEU A 127 13.67 -11.80 -1.79
C LEU A 127 14.47 -10.67 -2.45
N MET A 128 13.90 -9.98 -3.44
CA MET A 128 14.53 -8.82 -4.09
C MET A 128 14.81 -7.69 -3.10
N ILE A 129 13.88 -7.41 -2.18
CA ILE A 129 14.07 -6.41 -1.13
C ILE A 129 15.24 -6.81 -0.22
N ARG A 130 15.29 -8.07 0.25
CA ARG A 130 16.40 -8.57 1.08
C ARG A 130 17.75 -8.45 0.36
N GLN A 131 17.81 -8.81 -0.91
CA GLN A 131 19.02 -8.66 -1.75
C GLN A 131 19.42 -7.19 -1.90
N THR A 132 18.45 -6.30 -2.13
CA THR A 132 18.67 -4.85 -2.24
C THR A 132 19.22 -4.26 -0.94
N ILE A 133 18.69 -4.66 0.22
CA ILE A 133 19.17 -4.20 1.53
C ILE A 133 20.60 -4.68 1.77
N ARG A 134 20.89 -5.98 1.51
CA ARG A 134 22.25 -6.55 1.63
C ARG A 134 23.26 -5.81 0.75
N SER A 135 22.85 -5.44 -0.47
CA SER A 135 23.70 -4.73 -1.42
C SER A 135 23.95 -3.27 -1.05
N LYS A 136 22.91 -2.56 -0.57
CA LYS A 136 23.02 -1.13 -0.19
C LYS A 136 23.60 -0.89 1.19
N ARG A 137 23.50 -1.87 2.09
CA ARG A 137 23.98 -1.78 3.48
C ARG A 137 24.76 -3.05 3.85
N PRO A 138 25.92 -3.30 3.23
CA PRO A 138 26.71 -4.50 3.50
C PRO A 138 27.18 -4.57 4.96
N ALA A 139 27.42 -3.41 5.60
CA ALA A 139 27.85 -3.31 6.99
C ALA A 139 26.82 -3.85 8.02
N LEU A 140 25.53 -3.94 7.67
CA LEU A 140 24.53 -4.56 8.55
C LEU A 140 24.64 -6.09 8.60
N PHE A 141 25.39 -6.69 7.68
CA PHE A 141 25.53 -8.14 7.53
C PHE A 141 26.97 -8.63 7.60
N SER A 142 27.95 -7.73 7.75
CA SER A 142 29.32 -8.11 8.08
C SER A 142 29.43 -8.30 9.58
N SER A 143 29.58 -9.53 10.06
CA SER A 143 30.07 -9.79 11.41
C SER A 143 31.43 -9.10 11.60
N PRO A 144 31.74 -8.52 12.77
CA PRO A 144 33.06 -7.97 13.01
C PRO A 144 34.08 -9.10 12.84
N ALA A 145 34.89 -9.00 11.79
CA ALA A 145 36.02 -9.89 11.60
C ALA A 145 36.89 -9.77 12.86
N LYS A 146 36.93 -10.83 13.67
CA LYS A 146 37.93 -10.96 14.72
C LYS A 146 39.29 -10.99 14.06
N ALA A 147 40.00 -9.88 14.16
CA ALA A 147 41.44 -9.92 14.14
C ALA A 147 41.94 -10.62 15.41
N ASP A 148 42.96 -11.46 15.21
CA ASP A 148 43.93 -11.97 16.19
C ASP A 148 43.74 -13.40 16.76
N GLY A 149 44.85 -14.15 16.70
CA GLY A 149 45.18 -15.23 17.65
C GLY A 149 44.87 -16.67 17.20
N GLY A 150 45.90 -17.48 16.93
CA GLY A 150 45.77 -18.83 16.37
C GLY A 150 45.31 -19.97 17.30
N LYS A 151 45.05 -21.13 16.65
CA LYS A 151 44.83 -22.52 17.13
C LYS A 151 43.63 -22.68 18.09
N GLU A 152 42.71 -23.61 17.90
CA GLU A 152 42.89 -25.08 17.95
C GLU A 152 41.81 -25.84 17.13
N GLN A 153 42.17 -27.06 16.74
CA GLN A 153 41.29 -28.08 16.17
C GLN A 153 40.18 -28.48 17.15
N LEU A 154 38.97 -28.77 16.66
CA LEU A 154 38.18 -29.89 17.18
C LEU A 154 37.04 -30.29 16.22
N THR A 155 37.25 -31.47 15.62
CA THR A 155 36.32 -32.59 15.43
C THR A 155 34.86 -32.32 15.02
N TYR A 156 34.57 -32.81 13.81
CA TYR A 156 33.26 -33.26 13.36
C TYR A 156 32.77 -34.42 14.24
N GLU A 157 31.59 -34.30 14.83
CA GLU A 157 30.77 -35.46 15.22
C GLU A 157 29.30 -35.16 14.94
N SER A 158 28.72 -36.12 14.22
CA SER A 158 27.30 -36.30 13.94
C SER A 158 26.56 -36.70 15.22
N GLY A 159 25.36 -36.18 15.46
CA GLY A 159 24.52 -36.56 16.58
C GLY A 159 23.05 -36.26 16.30
N GLU A 160 22.31 -37.32 16.00
CA GLU A 160 20.86 -37.40 15.87
C GLU A 160 20.22 -37.47 17.27
N ASP A 161 18.93 -37.10 17.33
CA ASP A 161 17.94 -37.31 18.39
C ASP A 161 17.71 -36.17 19.42
N GLY A 162 16.41 -35.90 19.65
CA GLY A 162 15.90 -34.63 20.16
C GLY A 162 15.44 -34.61 21.60
N GLU A 163 14.81 -33.51 21.98
CA GLU A 163 14.00 -33.36 23.18
C GLU A 163 13.09 -32.12 23.07
N ASP A 164 11.80 -32.32 23.32
CA ASP A 164 10.75 -31.33 23.40
C ASP A 164 11.01 -30.33 24.55
N GLU A 165 11.04 -29.03 24.25
CA GLU A 165 10.75 -28.00 25.25
C GLU A 165 9.54 -27.18 24.77
N GLU A 166 8.36 -27.54 25.30
CA GLU A 166 7.16 -26.70 25.30
C GLU A 166 7.45 -25.41 26.09
N GLU A 167 7.75 -24.32 25.39
CA GLU A 167 7.82 -23.00 26.02
C GLU A 167 6.39 -22.46 26.22
N ASP A 168 5.86 -22.71 27.42
CA ASP A 168 4.56 -22.25 27.93
C ASP A 168 4.43 -20.72 27.80
N PHE A 169 3.70 -20.27 26.78
CA PHE A 169 3.53 -18.86 26.45
C PHE A 169 2.57 -18.19 27.44
N LYS A 170 3.12 -17.60 28.50
CA LYS A 170 2.32 -16.79 29.45
C LYS A 170 1.72 -15.57 28.74
N PRO A 171 0.38 -15.38 28.75
CA PRO A 171 -0.23 -14.16 28.25
C PRO A 171 0.25 -12.95 29.06
N SER A 172 0.78 -11.95 28.36
CA SER A 172 1.15 -10.65 28.95
C SER A 172 -0.09 -10.00 29.54
N ASP A 173 -0.04 -9.70 30.83
CA ASP A 173 -1.10 -9.01 31.57
C ASP A 173 -1.36 -7.63 30.96
N GLY A 174 -2.65 -7.28 30.84
CA GLY A 174 -3.13 -6.15 30.05
C GLY A 174 -2.69 -4.81 30.64
N SER A 175 -2.08 -3.96 29.79
CA SER A 175 -1.75 -2.59 30.16
C SER A 175 -3.03 -1.73 30.26
N GLU A 176 -3.28 -1.22 31.46
CA GLU A 176 -4.42 -0.41 31.89
C GLU A 176 -4.31 1.07 31.46
N ASN A 177 -3.83 1.36 30.25
CA ASN A 177 -3.66 2.74 29.81
C ASN A 177 -5.03 3.38 29.45
N GLU A 178 -5.77 3.79 30.48
CA GLU A 178 -6.91 4.69 30.39
C GLU A 178 -6.43 6.05 29.85
N MET A 179 -6.84 6.38 28.62
CA MET A 179 -6.63 7.73 28.07
C MET A 179 -7.69 8.66 28.62
N GLU A 180 -7.39 9.41 29.68
CA GLU A 180 -8.25 10.51 30.11
C GLU A 180 -8.19 11.64 29.07
N THR A 181 -9.34 11.97 28.47
CA THR A 181 -9.49 13.15 27.61
C THR A 181 -10.11 14.29 28.41
N GLU A 182 -9.29 15.22 28.87
CA GLU A 182 -9.75 16.45 29.54
C GLU A 182 -10.31 17.42 28.48
N ILE A 183 -11.59 17.77 28.59
CA ILE A 183 -12.26 18.75 27.73
C ILE A 183 -11.99 20.14 28.31
N LEU A 184 -11.24 20.97 27.58
CA LEU A 184 -11.05 22.37 27.93
C LEU A 184 -12.33 23.15 27.56
N ASP A 185 -13.11 23.53 28.57
CA ASP A 185 -14.21 24.49 28.40
C ASP A 185 -13.62 25.88 28.16
N TYR A 186 -13.79 26.39 26.94
CA TYR A 186 -13.48 27.79 26.61
C TYR A 186 -14.68 28.67 26.98
N VAL A 187 -14.43 29.67 27.85
CA VAL A 187 -15.33 30.79 28.19
C VAL A 187 -15.36 31.82 27.06
#